data_AF-A0A3B9RD37-F1
#
_entry.id   AF-A0A3B9RD37-F1
#
_cell.length_a   1.000
_cell.length_b   1.000
_cell.length_c   1.000
_cell.angle_alpha   90.00
_cell.angle_beta   90.00
_cell.angle_gamma   90.00
#
_symmetry.space_group_name_H-M   'P 1'
#
loop_
_entity.id
_entity.type
_entity.pdbx_description
1 polymer ?
#
loop_
_entity_poly.entity_id
_entity_poly.type
_entity_poly.pdbx_seq_one_letter_code
_entity_poly.pdbx_strand_id
1 'polypeptide(L)'
;MENSKKAYKNPIRAAIASLLIGMVMRILHWPFSKGIIFISFAAILILYALRFFKKEEKKSVDLIKMALVLFWTTNGLLTILDFTHTLFFQIGTAFTFIAWFAMEGTSYFMSKEGDAKNSITEIIWNFVMVIGVLTLICGGLMHLLNWEYSIPTLTLGLTIVTSYILRDIFTAPKKNKDDINNEELYS
;
A
#
# COMPACT_ATOMS: atom_id res chain seq x y z
N MET A 1 10.09 -28.78 -5.98
CA MET A 1 9.48 -27.58 -6.60
C MET A 1 9.01 -26.66 -5.47
N GLU A 2 9.85 -25.73 -5.00
CA GLU A 2 9.49 -24.85 -3.86
C GLU A 2 9.98 -23.40 -4.05
N ASN A 3 10.98 -23.19 -4.92
CA ASN A 3 11.64 -21.90 -5.10
C ASN A 3 10.86 -20.84 -5.91
N SER A 4 9.76 -21.23 -6.58
CA SER A 4 8.99 -20.30 -7.45
C SER A 4 8.23 -19.23 -6.65
N LYS A 5 7.76 -19.57 -5.43
CA LYS A 5 6.89 -18.69 -4.62
C LYS A 5 7.64 -17.49 -4.01
N LYS A 6 8.96 -17.59 -3.81
CA LYS A 6 9.83 -16.53 -3.23
C LYS A 6 10.62 -15.72 -4.27
N ALA A 7 10.81 -16.22 -5.49
CA ALA A 7 11.76 -15.66 -6.45
C ALA A 7 11.49 -14.20 -6.87
N TYR A 8 10.22 -13.76 -6.93
CA TYR A 8 9.85 -12.44 -7.44
C TYR A 8 9.61 -11.37 -6.37
N LYS A 9 9.58 -11.74 -5.08
CA LYS A 9 9.33 -10.78 -4.00
C LYS A 9 10.53 -9.84 -3.79
N ASN A 10 11.73 -10.39 -3.89
CA ASN A 10 13.00 -9.67 -3.74
C ASN A 10 13.30 -8.72 -4.91
N PRO A 11 13.17 -9.11 -6.20
CA PRO A 11 13.43 -8.19 -7.31
C PRO A 11 12.41 -7.05 -7.40
N ILE A 12 11.13 -7.27 -7.06
CA ILE A 12 10.13 -6.18 -7.00
C ILE A 12 10.50 -5.17 -5.91
N ARG A 13 10.94 -5.63 -4.73
CA ARG A 13 11.41 -4.74 -3.66
C ARG A 13 12.64 -3.94 -4.08
N ALA A 14 13.58 -4.56 -4.78
CA ALA A 14 14.75 -3.87 -5.33
C ALA A 14 14.33 -2.79 -6.35
N ALA A 15 13.36 -3.09 -7.22
CA ALA A 15 12.84 -2.12 -8.18
C ALA A 15 12.12 -0.93 -7.50
N ILE A 16 11.37 -1.19 -6.43
CA ILE A 16 10.75 -0.14 -5.61
C ILE A 16 11.82 0.70 -4.88
N ALA A 17 12.85 0.07 -4.32
CA ALA A 17 13.96 0.81 -3.69
C ALA A 17 14.69 1.70 -4.71
N SER A 18 14.96 1.17 -5.91
CA SER A 18 15.51 1.95 -7.03
C SER A 18 14.59 3.11 -7.43
N LEU A 19 13.27 2.91 -7.44
CA LEU A 19 12.31 3.97 -7.72
C LEU A 19 12.40 5.08 -6.66
N LEU A 20 12.44 4.73 -5.38
CA LEU A 20 12.59 5.69 -4.28
C LEU A 20 13.89 6.48 -4.39
N ILE A 21 15.01 5.81 -4.67
CA ILE A 21 16.31 6.46 -4.91
C ILE A 21 16.22 7.42 -6.09
N GLY A 22 15.62 6.99 -7.20
CA GLY A 22 15.40 7.83 -8.37
C GLY A 22 14.56 9.08 -8.06
N MET A 23 13.51 8.95 -7.23
CA MET A 23 12.70 10.08 -6.77
C MET A 23 13.49 11.06 -5.89
N VAL A 24 14.32 10.55 -4.97
CA VAL A 24 15.23 11.40 -4.17
C VAL A 24 16.22 12.13 -5.07
N MET A 25 16.82 11.43 -6.05
CA MET A 25 17.72 12.04 -7.03
C MET A 25 17.03 13.13 -7.87
N ARG A 26 15.73 12.97 -8.18
CA ARG A 26 14.95 13.99 -8.88
C ARG A 26 14.74 15.23 -8.02
N ILE A 27 14.46 15.05 -6.73
CA ILE A 27 14.34 16.16 -5.76
C ILE A 27 15.69 16.90 -5.64
N LEU A 28 16.80 16.18 -5.63
CA LEU A 28 18.16 16.74 -5.63
C LEU A 28 18.62 17.29 -6.99
N HIS A 29 17.76 17.32 -8.00
CA HIS A 29 18.05 17.80 -9.35
C HIS A 29 19.21 17.08 -10.07
N TRP A 30 19.47 15.81 -9.75
CA TRP A 30 20.51 15.02 -10.45
C TRP A 30 20.07 14.76 -11.90
N PRO A 31 20.93 15.02 -12.92
CA PRO A 31 20.63 14.82 -14.34
C PRO A 31 20.12 13.42 -14.74
N PHE A 32 20.55 12.34 -14.08
CA PHE A 32 20.16 10.96 -14.44
C PHE A 32 18.87 10.48 -13.77
N SER A 33 18.24 11.30 -12.94
CA SER A 33 17.06 10.92 -12.15
C SER A 33 15.89 10.44 -13.01
N LYS A 34 15.57 11.13 -14.11
CA LYS A 34 14.49 10.73 -15.02
C LYS A 34 14.68 9.30 -15.55
N GLY A 35 15.90 8.93 -15.95
CA GLY A 35 16.21 7.60 -16.48
C GLY A 35 16.07 6.49 -15.44
N ILE A 36 16.55 6.73 -14.22
CA ILE A 36 16.45 5.76 -13.11
C ILE A 36 14.99 5.51 -12.75
N ILE A 37 14.18 6.57 -12.64
CA ILE A 37 12.75 6.44 -12.35
C ILE A 37 12.04 5.69 -13.49
N PHE A 38 12.36 5.98 -14.75
CA PHE A 38 11.77 5.30 -15.92
C PHE A 38 12.05 3.79 -15.89
N ILE A 39 13.31 3.40 -15.73
CA ILE A 39 13.73 2.00 -15.67
C ILE A 39 13.06 1.30 -14.48
N SER A 40 12.96 1.99 -13.34
CA SER A 40 12.33 1.42 -12.15
C SER A 40 10.84 1.15 -12.35
N PHE A 41 10.08 2.09 -12.95
CA PHE A 41 8.68 1.86 -13.29
C PHE A 41 8.49 0.73 -14.30
N ALA A 42 9.31 0.69 -15.36
CA ALA A 42 9.27 -0.38 -16.36
C ALA A 42 9.57 -1.76 -15.72
N ALA A 43 10.59 -1.82 -14.86
CA ALA A 43 10.95 -3.03 -14.14
C ALA A 43 9.82 -3.50 -13.20
N ILE A 44 9.20 -2.59 -12.44
CA ILE A 44 8.05 -2.91 -11.58
C ILE A 44 6.91 -3.49 -12.42
N LEU A 45 6.56 -2.85 -13.53
CA LEU A 45 5.48 -3.30 -14.41
C LEU A 45 5.73 -4.72 -14.94
N ILE A 46 6.92 -4.98 -15.49
CA ILE A 46 7.28 -6.29 -16.05
C ILE A 46 7.34 -7.35 -14.96
N LEU A 47 8.02 -7.09 -13.85
CA LEU A 47 8.16 -8.05 -12.75
C LEU A 47 6.80 -8.39 -12.12
N TYR A 48 5.92 -7.40 -11.98
CA TYR A 48 4.58 -7.60 -11.44
C TYR A 48 3.69 -8.37 -12.43
N ALA A 49 3.78 -8.09 -13.74
CA ALA A 49 3.12 -8.86 -14.79
C ALA A 49 3.53 -10.34 -14.75
N LEU A 50 4.84 -10.62 -14.75
CA LEU A 50 5.37 -11.99 -14.66
C LEU A 50 4.89 -12.71 -13.40
N ARG A 51 4.88 -12.01 -12.26
CA ARG A 51 4.37 -12.56 -10.99
C ARG A 51 2.88 -12.91 -11.06
N PHE A 52 2.08 -12.07 -11.73
CA PHE A 52 0.65 -12.30 -11.89
C PHE A 52 0.34 -13.46 -12.85
N PHE A 53 1.09 -13.59 -13.95
CA PHE A 53 0.92 -14.72 -14.88
C PHE A 53 1.30 -16.07 -14.28
N LYS A 54 2.26 -16.09 -13.35
CA LYS A 54 2.68 -17.32 -12.64
C LYS A 54 1.75 -17.76 -11.52
N LYS A 55 0.69 -17.01 -11.19
CA LYS A 55 -0.32 -17.46 -10.22
C LYS A 55 -1.29 -18.43 -10.87
N GLU A 56 -1.37 -19.64 -10.30
CA GLU A 56 -2.29 -20.70 -10.73
C GLU A 56 -3.75 -20.34 -10.39
N GLU A 57 -4.00 -19.78 -9.20
CA GLU A 57 -5.31 -19.27 -8.80
C GLU A 57 -5.32 -17.74 -8.73
N LYS A 58 -6.20 -17.11 -9.51
CA LYS A 58 -6.35 -15.66 -9.59
C LYS A 58 -7.58 -15.25 -8.80
N LYS A 59 -7.38 -14.71 -7.59
CA LYS A 59 -8.48 -14.11 -6.81
C LYS A 59 -8.87 -12.75 -7.40
N SER A 60 -10.11 -12.31 -7.24
CA SER A 60 -10.58 -10.99 -7.72
C SER A 60 -9.71 -9.84 -7.20
N VAL A 61 -9.21 -9.96 -5.97
CA VAL A 61 -8.28 -9.00 -5.36
C VAL A 61 -6.95 -8.90 -6.11
N ASP A 62 -6.46 -9.99 -6.69
CA ASP A 62 -5.21 -9.99 -7.45
C ASP A 62 -5.35 -9.26 -8.79
N LEU A 63 -6.53 -9.35 -9.43
CA LEU A 63 -6.84 -8.61 -10.66
C LEU A 63 -6.84 -7.10 -10.42
N ILE A 64 -7.43 -6.66 -9.31
CA ILE A 64 -7.47 -5.23 -8.97
C ILE A 64 -6.09 -4.72 -8.56
N LYS A 65 -5.32 -5.51 -7.80
CA LYS A 65 -3.93 -5.17 -7.50
C LYS A 65 -3.08 -5.03 -8.78
N MET A 66 -3.29 -5.92 -9.75
CA MET A 66 -2.64 -5.79 -11.07
C MET A 66 -3.08 -4.52 -11.79
N ALA A 67 -4.39 -4.26 -11.88
CA ALA A 67 -4.91 -3.06 -12.51
C ALA A 67 -4.35 -1.78 -11.85
N LEU A 68 -4.29 -1.74 -10.52
CA LEU A 68 -3.70 -0.65 -9.76
C LEU A 68 -2.22 -0.44 -10.13
N VAL A 69 -1.41 -1.50 -10.13
CA VAL A 69 0.01 -1.42 -10.51
C VAL A 69 0.16 -0.97 -11.96
N LEU A 70 -0.68 -1.46 -12.87
CA LEU A 70 -0.66 -1.09 -14.28
C LEU A 70 -0.97 0.40 -14.47
N PHE A 71 -2.09 0.89 -13.93
CA PHE A 71 -2.47 2.30 -14.02
C PHE A 71 -1.43 3.21 -13.38
N TRP A 72 -0.91 2.84 -12.20
CA TRP A 72 0.07 3.64 -11.47
C TRP A 72 1.42 3.71 -12.18
N THR A 73 1.97 2.56 -12.61
CA THR A 73 3.26 2.52 -13.31
C THR A 73 3.18 3.20 -14.67
N THR A 74 2.09 3.01 -15.42
CA THR A 74 1.86 3.67 -16.71
C THR A 74 1.73 5.18 -16.54
N ASN A 75 0.99 5.64 -15.52
CA ASN A 75 0.95 7.05 -15.16
C ASN A 75 2.35 7.61 -14.87
N GLY A 76 3.15 6.88 -14.08
CA GLY A 76 4.52 7.26 -13.75
C GLY A 76 5.43 7.38 -14.98
N LEU A 77 5.39 6.39 -15.88
CA LEU A 77 6.11 6.38 -17.16
C LEU A 77 5.72 7.57 -18.04
N LEU A 78 4.42 7.79 -18.24
CA LEU A 78 3.91 8.89 -19.06
C LEU A 78 4.25 10.27 -18.47
N THR A 79 4.24 10.40 -17.14
CA THR A 79 4.63 11.64 -16.46
C THR A 79 6.11 11.96 -16.65
N ILE A 80 6.99 10.94 -16.74
CA ILE A 80 8.42 11.15 -17.00
C ILE A 80 8.69 11.53 -18.46
N LEU A 81 7.88 11.00 -19.37
CA LEU A 81 7.90 11.32 -20.80
C LEU A 81 7.21 12.66 -21.12
N ASP A 82 6.83 13.45 -20.10
CA ASP A 82 6.18 14.75 -20.22
C ASP A 82 4.85 14.70 -21.03
N PHE A 83 4.13 13.58 -20.94
CA PHE A 83 2.86 13.37 -21.67
C PHE A 83 1.67 14.05 -20.96
N THR A 84 0.87 14.83 -21.70
CA THR A 84 -0.19 15.69 -21.13
C THR A 84 -1.44 14.95 -20.64
N HIS A 85 -1.70 13.73 -21.14
CA HIS A 85 -2.96 13.01 -20.87
C HIS A 85 -2.87 12.02 -19.69
N THR A 86 -2.16 12.39 -18.63
CA THR A 86 -1.99 11.55 -17.42
C THR A 86 -3.25 11.49 -16.55
N LEU A 87 -4.18 12.44 -16.70
CA LEU A 87 -5.43 12.49 -15.92
C LEU A 87 -6.25 11.21 -16.01
N PHE A 88 -6.34 10.59 -17.19
CA PHE A 88 -7.06 9.32 -17.34
C PHE A 88 -6.47 8.21 -16.46
N PHE A 89 -5.13 8.11 -16.44
CA PHE A 89 -4.44 7.12 -15.63
C PHE A 89 -4.48 7.44 -14.14
N GLN A 90 -4.49 8.72 -13.76
CA GLN A 90 -4.68 9.14 -12.37
C GLN A 90 -6.07 8.76 -11.86
N ILE A 91 -7.12 9.05 -12.65
CA ILE A 91 -8.50 8.67 -12.33
C ILE A 91 -8.63 7.15 -12.25
N GLY A 92 -8.06 6.41 -13.23
CA GLY A 92 -8.03 4.95 -13.20
C GLY A 92 -7.30 4.38 -11.98
N THR A 93 -6.18 4.99 -11.58
CA THR A 93 -5.45 4.63 -10.35
C THR A 93 -6.32 4.87 -9.11
N ALA A 94 -7.03 6.00 -9.04
CA ALA A 94 -7.89 6.31 -7.90
C ALA A 94 -9.06 5.32 -7.78
N PHE A 95 -9.76 5.00 -8.87
CA PHE A 95 -10.84 4.01 -8.86
C PHE A 95 -10.36 2.61 -8.49
N THR A 96 -9.23 2.17 -9.05
CA THR A 96 -8.66 0.86 -8.72
C THR A 96 -8.13 0.82 -7.29
N PHE A 97 -7.63 1.93 -6.76
CA PHE A 97 -7.24 2.04 -5.36
C PHE A 97 -8.44 1.94 -4.42
N ILE A 98 -9.54 2.65 -4.71
CA ILE A 98 -10.79 2.55 -3.94
C ILE A 98 -11.33 1.12 -4.00
N ALA A 99 -11.35 0.49 -5.17
CA ALA A 99 -11.82 -0.89 -5.33
C ALA A 99 -10.92 -1.90 -4.58
N TRP A 100 -9.60 -1.71 -4.62
CA TRP A 100 -8.67 -2.54 -3.85
C TRP A 100 -8.87 -2.34 -2.36
N PHE A 101 -8.96 -1.09 -1.91
CA PHE A 101 -9.18 -0.74 -0.52
C PHE A 101 -10.51 -1.30 0.00
N ALA A 102 -11.58 -1.21 -0.80
CA ALA A 102 -12.87 -1.80 -0.49
C ALA A 102 -12.73 -3.33 -0.35
N MET A 103 -12.09 -4.03 -1.29
CA MET A 103 -12.01 -5.49 -1.21
C MET A 103 -11.09 -6.00 -0.11
N GLU A 104 -9.90 -5.42 0.06
CA GLU A 104 -8.98 -5.81 1.12
C GLU A 104 -9.55 -5.42 2.49
N GLY A 105 -10.15 -4.22 2.60
CA GLY A 105 -10.89 -3.77 3.76
C GLY A 105 -12.02 -4.73 4.10
N THR A 106 -12.87 -5.07 3.14
CA THR A 106 -13.99 -6.02 3.35
C THR A 106 -13.53 -7.42 3.67
N SER A 107 -12.39 -7.89 3.16
CA SER A 107 -11.86 -9.21 3.52
C SER A 107 -11.44 -9.27 4.99
N TYR A 108 -10.96 -8.15 5.53
CA TYR A 108 -10.70 -7.98 6.97
C TYR A 108 -12.00 -7.88 7.77
N PHE A 109 -13.08 -7.40 7.14
CA PHE A 109 -14.40 -7.22 7.75
C PHE A 109 -15.27 -8.48 7.73
N MET A 110 -14.97 -9.45 6.84
CA MET A 110 -15.82 -10.62 6.59
C MET A 110 -15.27 -11.92 7.19
N SER A 111 -14.08 -11.92 7.80
CA SER A 111 -13.49 -13.11 8.44
C SER A 111 -13.83 -13.28 9.93
N LYS A 112 -14.96 -12.75 10.40
CA LYS A 112 -15.41 -12.92 11.79
C LYS A 112 -16.92 -13.19 11.82
N GLU A 113 -17.32 -14.34 11.30
CA GLU A 113 -18.61 -14.93 11.65
C GLU A 113 -18.61 -15.22 13.15
N GLY A 114 -19.38 -14.44 13.92
CA GLY A 114 -19.62 -14.74 15.33
C GLY A 114 -20.18 -13.61 16.19
N ASP A 115 -19.93 -12.32 15.90
CA ASP A 115 -20.37 -11.25 16.81
C ASP A 115 -20.54 -9.89 16.10
N ALA A 116 -21.72 -9.68 15.51
CA ALA A 116 -22.03 -8.52 14.66
C ALA A 116 -21.87 -7.15 15.35
N LYS A 117 -21.85 -7.09 16.69
CA LYS A 117 -21.70 -5.83 17.44
C LYS A 117 -20.23 -5.44 17.65
N ASN A 118 -19.32 -6.42 17.79
CA ASN A 118 -17.88 -6.17 17.91
C ASN A 118 -17.22 -5.91 16.54
N SER A 119 -17.77 -6.50 15.46
CA SER A 119 -17.26 -6.32 14.10
C SER A 119 -17.31 -4.84 13.64
N ILE A 120 -18.43 -4.13 13.80
CA ILE A 120 -18.55 -2.71 13.39
C ILE A 120 -17.57 -1.80 14.15
N THR A 121 -17.35 -2.06 15.43
CA THR A 121 -16.37 -1.29 16.22
C THR A 121 -14.95 -1.56 15.72
N GLU A 122 -14.56 -2.81 15.48
CA GLU A 122 -13.26 -3.16 14.89
C GLU A 122 -13.03 -2.50 13.51
N ILE A 123 -14.08 -2.45 12.67
CA ILE A 123 -14.08 -1.78 11.36
C ILE A 123 -13.72 -0.29 11.49
N ILE A 124 -14.42 0.42 12.38
CA ILE A 124 -14.21 1.85 12.60
C ILE A 124 -12.77 2.11 13.07
N TRP A 125 -12.24 1.28 13.96
CA TRP A 125 -10.89 1.48 14.48
C TRP A 125 -9.80 1.21 13.43
N ASN A 126 -9.98 0.25 12.54
CA ASN A 126 -9.06 0.06 11.42
C ASN A 126 -9.07 1.27 10.46
N PHE A 127 -10.24 1.85 10.22
CA PHE A 127 -10.36 3.07 9.41
C PHE A 127 -9.69 4.27 10.09
N VAL A 128 -9.87 4.42 11.41
CA VAL A 128 -9.20 5.43 12.24
C VAL A 128 -7.68 5.28 12.19
N MET A 129 -7.14 4.06 12.21
CA MET A 129 -5.69 3.82 12.06
C MET A 129 -5.18 4.32 10.70
N VAL A 130 -5.85 3.95 9.61
CA VAL A 130 -5.47 4.37 8.25
C VAL A 130 -5.51 5.89 8.11
N ILE A 131 -6.56 6.54 8.63
CA ILE A 131 -6.67 8.01 8.65
C ILE A 131 -5.56 8.64 9.48
N GLY A 132 -5.24 8.08 10.65
CA GLY A 132 -4.18 8.58 11.53
C GLY A 132 -2.82 8.56 10.83
N VAL A 133 -2.48 7.45 10.16
CA VAL A 133 -1.23 7.32 9.40
C VAL A 133 -1.19 8.28 8.21
N LEU A 134 -2.29 8.40 7.44
CA LEU A 134 -2.38 9.37 6.34
C LEU A 134 -2.19 10.81 6.82
N THR A 135 -2.79 11.16 7.97
CA THR A 135 -2.68 12.49 8.57
C THR A 135 -1.25 12.78 9.02
N LEU A 136 -0.53 11.80 9.57
CA LEU A 136 0.90 11.93 9.90
C LEU A 136 1.77 12.16 8.66
N ILE A 137 1.53 11.41 7.58
CA ILE A 137 2.27 11.58 6.32
C ILE A 137 2.03 12.99 5.75
N CYS A 138 0.77 13.43 5.70
CA CYS A 138 0.42 14.79 5.26
C CYS A 138 1.04 15.86 6.15
N GLY A 139 0.95 15.73 7.48
CA GLY A 139 1.54 16.68 8.41
C GLY A 139 3.07 16.76 8.28
N GLY A 140 3.73 15.62 8.05
CA GLY A 140 5.17 15.55 7.82
C GLY A 140 5.59 16.21 6.51
N LEU A 141 4.81 16.01 5.43
CA LEU A 141 5.01 16.73 4.17
C LEU A 141 4.81 18.24 4.35
N MET A 142 3.74 18.66 5.01
CA MET A 142 3.49 20.08 5.33
C MET A 142 4.63 20.70 6.14
N HIS A 143 5.26 19.92 7.03
CA HIS A 143 6.41 20.37 7.81
C HIS A 143 7.61 20.67 6.93
N LEU A 144 7.91 19.75 6.01
CA LEU A 144 9.00 19.91 5.04
C LEU A 144 8.79 21.12 4.12
N LEU A 145 7.53 21.48 3.84
CA LEU A 145 7.17 22.65 3.06
C LEU A 145 7.08 23.96 3.89
N ASN A 146 7.40 23.94 5.18
CA ASN A 146 7.24 25.07 6.11
C ASN A 146 5.82 25.67 6.12
N TRP A 147 4.80 24.84 5.94
CA TRP A 147 3.42 25.31 5.95
C TRP A 147 2.93 25.51 7.38
N GLU A 148 2.25 26.63 7.63
CA GLU A 148 1.78 27.10 8.95
C GLU A 148 0.91 26.06 9.70
N TYR A 149 0.15 25.24 8.99
CA TYR A 149 -0.71 24.19 9.58
C TYR A 149 0.00 22.85 9.84
N SER A 150 1.29 22.74 9.56
CA SER A 150 2.04 21.49 9.73
C SER A 150 1.97 20.92 11.15
N ILE A 151 2.26 21.76 12.15
CA ILE A 151 2.32 21.35 13.56
C ILE A 151 0.95 20.85 14.06
N PRO A 152 -0.17 21.58 13.86
CA PRO A 152 -1.47 21.07 14.28
C PRO A 152 -1.88 19.79 13.55
N THR A 153 -1.61 19.66 12.25
CA THR A 153 -1.91 18.44 11.49
C THR A 153 -1.09 17.24 11.98
N LEU A 154 0.21 17.42 12.26
CA LEU A 154 1.04 16.38 12.86
C LEU A 154 0.53 15.94 14.22
N THR A 155 0.15 16.91 15.06
CA THR A 155 -0.34 16.66 16.41
C THR A 155 -1.63 15.84 16.37
N LEU A 156 -2.55 16.17 15.47
CA LEU A 156 -3.78 15.41 15.26
C LEU A 156 -3.49 13.97 14.80
N GLY A 157 -2.64 13.79 13.80
CA GLY A 157 -2.26 12.46 13.31
C GLY A 157 -1.64 11.60 14.41
N LEU A 158 -0.71 12.18 15.19
CA LEU A 158 -0.04 11.50 16.28
C LEU A 158 -1.02 11.14 17.41
N THR A 159 -1.98 12.02 17.71
CA THR A 159 -3.02 11.77 18.70
C THR A 159 -3.90 10.59 18.29
N ILE A 160 -4.36 10.56 17.04
CA ILE A 160 -5.20 9.47 16.52
C ILE A 160 -4.47 8.11 16.58
N VAL A 161 -3.22 8.06 16.12
CA VAL A 161 -2.42 6.84 16.13
C VAL A 161 -2.12 6.39 17.57
N THR A 162 -1.78 7.32 18.45
CA THR A 162 -1.53 7.03 19.86
C THR A 162 -2.79 6.48 20.55
N SER A 163 -3.96 7.08 20.30
CA SER A 163 -5.24 6.57 20.83
C SER A 163 -5.56 5.16 20.31
N TYR A 164 -5.24 4.87 19.05
CA TYR A 164 -5.40 3.52 18.49
C TYR A 164 -4.48 2.51 19.18
N ILE A 165 -3.17 2.81 19.31
CA ILE A 165 -2.20 1.94 19.97
C ILE A 165 -2.59 1.71 21.43
N LEU A 166 -2.99 2.77 22.13
CA LEU A 166 -3.40 2.70 23.52
C LEU A 166 -4.62 1.78 23.67
N ARG A 167 -5.62 1.94 22.81
CA ARG A 167 -6.76 1.02 22.75
C ARG A 167 -6.30 -0.41 22.47
N ASP A 168 -5.44 -0.64 21.48
CA ASP A 168 -4.97 -1.97 21.10
C ASP A 168 -4.30 -2.68 22.28
N ILE A 169 -3.43 -1.97 23.00
CA ILE A 169 -2.77 -2.45 24.22
C ILE A 169 -3.78 -2.78 25.33
N PHE A 170 -4.80 -1.94 25.54
CA PHE A 170 -5.78 -2.13 26.63
C PHE A 170 -6.95 -3.06 26.27
N THR A 171 -7.22 -3.29 24.98
CA THR A 171 -8.29 -4.19 24.51
C THR A 171 -7.78 -5.61 24.32
N ALA A 172 -6.50 -5.88 24.58
CA ALA A 172 -5.97 -7.22 24.63
C ALA A 172 -6.32 -7.92 25.97
N PRO A 173 -7.35 -8.79 26.00
CA PRO A 173 -7.20 -10.04 26.73
C PRO A 173 -7.67 -11.29 25.98
N LYS A 174 -7.01 -12.39 26.35
CA LYS A 174 -7.10 -13.80 25.90
C LYS A 174 -6.59 -14.09 24.49
N LYS A 175 -5.28 -14.43 24.47
CA LYS A 175 -4.70 -15.48 23.61
C LYS A 175 -5.65 -16.68 23.60
N ASN A 176 -6.53 -16.76 22.61
CA ASN A 176 -7.28 -17.97 22.35
C ASN A 176 -6.27 -18.95 21.75
N LYS A 177 -6.04 -20.06 22.47
CA LYS A 177 -5.10 -21.10 22.11
C LYS A 177 -5.70 -21.94 20.97
N ASP A 178 -5.84 -21.38 19.76
CA ASP A 178 -6.23 -22.18 18.58
C ASP A 178 -5.31 -21.97 17.36
N ASP A 179 -4.36 -21.04 17.40
CA ASP A 179 -3.41 -20.79 16.29
C ASP A 179 -2.14 -21.66 16.32
N ILE A 180 -2.18 -22.86 16.92
CA ILE A 180 -1.06 -23.83 16.83
C ILE A 180 -1.26 -24.83 15.67
N ASN A 181 -2.45 -24.92 15.05
CA ASN A 181 -2.73 -25.97 14.06
C ASN A 181 -2.68 -25.54 12.58
N ASN A 182 -2.20 -24.34 12.26
CA ASN A 182 -2.04 -23.90 10.86
C ASN A 182 -0.58 -23.80 10.39
N GLU A 183 0.38 -24.32 11.17
CA GLU A 183 1.77 -24.50 10.71
C GLU A 183 2.03 -25.87 10.05
N GLU A 184 1.05 -26.77 9.99
CA GLU A 184 1.22 -28.09 9.37
C GLU A 184 0.15 -28.36 8.31
N LEU A 185 0.22 -27.70 7.15
CA LEU A 185 -0.48 -28.21 5.96
C LEU A 185 0.03 -27.67 4.63
N TYR A 186 1.34 -27.49 4.47
CA TYR A 186 2.01 -27.58 3.16
C TYR A 186 3.47 -28.02 3.37
N SER A 187 3.64 -29.29 3.72
CA SER A 187 4.85 -30.07 3.39
C SER A 187 4.97 -30.25 1.88
#